data_AF-A0A8U0TWD4-F1
#
_entry.id   AF-A0A8U0TWD4-F1
#
_cell.length_a   1.000
_cell.length_b   1.000
_cell.length_c   1.000
_cell.angle_alpha   90.00
_cell.angle_beta   90.00
_cell.angle_gamma   90.00
#
_symmetry.space_group_name_H-M   'P 1'
#
loop_
_entity.id
_entity.type
_entity.pdbx_description
1 polymer ?
#
loop_
_entity_poly.entity_id
_entity_poly.type
_entity_poly.pdbx_seq_one_letter_code
_entity_poly.pdbx_strand_id
1 'polypeptide(L)'
;MVWHQHRIIRLNIVVLLYLMVCFVLCPVSAMTVSSPAEVHSVKGDAVTLTCTFTSTSRATSRMSVDWSYRPQTGGPPQAFFHFSSLAFPPQDGQFNGRVKWLGSPARGDASIQLLNASLSDNGTYTCSVRNPPDVHGSPTSQTVLTVTPKVPTVRFSDVAVLLAFILLPSAIITLVLLGRMCCPPRDKSQAQGYHSPIEVTPEDEPGFKQINRKEKNMTCCDLYLLDSDYEDYYIHKERPLAQGEIMAESQC
;
A
#
# COMPACT_ATOMS: atom_id res chain seq x y z
N MET A 1 78.75 -45.57 24.72
CA MET A 1 77.43 -45.69 24.05
C MET A 1 76.31 -44.94 24.77
N VAL A 2 76.17 -45.01 26.10
CA VAL A 2 75.09 -44.35 26.87
C VAL A 2 75.02 -42.83 26.72
N TRP A 3 76.17 -42.13 26.71
CA TRP A 3 76.24 -40.67 26.51
C TRP A 3 75.73 -40.19 25.14
N HIS A 4 75.92 -41.02 24.11
CA HIS A 4 75.45 -40.71 22.76
C HIS A 4 73.92 -40.82 22.67
N GLN A 5 73.35 -41.81 23.37
CA GLN A 5 71.91 -42.01 23.48
C GLN A 5 71.20 -40.85 24.19
N HIS A 6 71.74 -40.38 25.32
CA HIS A 6 71.18 -39.24 26.04
C HIS A 6 71.24 -37.93 25.23
N ARG A 7 72.30 -37.74 24.43
CA ARG A 7 72.45 -36.55 23.58
C ARG A 7 71.44 -36.56 22.43
N ILE A 8 71.17 -37.72 21.83
CA ILE A 8 70.15 -37.90 20.79
C ILE A 8 68.74 -37.67 21.37
N ILE A 9 68.44 -38.22 22.56
CA ILE A 9 67.13 -38.05 23.22
C ILE A 9 66.88 -36.56 23.54
N ARG A 10 67.87 -35.84 24.09
CA ARG A 10 67.74 -34.40 24.38
C ARG A 10 67.52 -33.57 23.12
N LEU A 11 68.23 -33.89 22.03
CA LEU A 11 68.06 -33.20 20.75
C LEU A 11 66.65 -33.42 20.18
N ASN A 12 66.15 -34.67 20.20
CA ASN A 12 64.80 -34.99 19.74
C ASN A 12 63.71 -34.28 20.55
N ILE A 13 63.87 -34.18 21.88
CA ILE A 13 62.92 -33.45 22.73
C ILE A 13 62.92 -31.96 22.39
N VAL A 14 64.08 -31.33 22.21
CA VAL A 14 64.17 -29.90 21.83
C VAL A 14 63.54 -29.65 20.47
N VAL A 15 63.77 -30.53 19.48
CA VAL A 15 63.13 -30.46 18.16
C VAL A 15 61.62 -30.61 18.27
N LEU A 16 61.13 -31.56 19.08
CA LEU A 16 59.70 -31.79 19.29
C LEU A 16 59.03 -30.57 19.94
N LEU A 17 59.67 -29.99 20.96
CA LEU A 17 59.20 -28.78 21.65
C LEU A 17 59.17 -27.59 20.69
N TYR A 18 60.18 -27.42 19.85
CA TYR A 18 60.21 -26.38 18.83
C TYR A 18 59.09 -26.53 17.80
N LEU A 19 58.86 -27.76 17.30
CA LEU A 19 57.77 -28.06 16.37
C LEU A 19 56.39 -27.80 16.99
N MET A 20 56.18 -28.19 18.25
CA MET A 20 54.92 -27.92 18.97
C MET A 20 54.70 -26.40 19.16
N VAL A 21 55.74 -25.65 19.52
CA VAL A 21 55.66 -24.19 19.65
C VAL A 21 55.36 -23.51 18.31
N CYS A 22 55.98 -23.96 17.21
CA CYS A 22 55.66 -23.47 15.86
C CYS A 22 54.22 -23.76 15.45
N PHE A 23 53.68 -24.93 15.78
CA PHE A 23 52.31 -25.32 15.45
C PHE A 23 51.26 -24.49 16.23
N VAL A 24 51.56 -24.16 17.49
CA VAL A 24 50.67 -23.35 18.36
C VAL A 24 50.69 -21.87 17.99
N LEU A 25 51.78 -21.36 17.41
CA LEU A 25 51.92 -19.95 17.01
C LEU A 25 51.38 -19.64 15.60
N CYS A 26 50.89 -20.62 14.85
CA CYS A 26 50.27 -20.35 13.55
C CYS A 26 48.95 -19.57 13.75
N PRO A 27 48.86 -18.32 13.28
CA PRO A 27 47.60 -17.60 13.32
C PRO A 27 46.58 -18.35 12.46
N VAL A 28 45.49 -18.81 13.09
CA VAL A 28 44.35 -19.35 12.35
C VAL A 28 43.76 -18.20 11.57
N SER A 29 43.82 -18.29 10.24
CA SER A 29 43.10 -17.39 9.36
C SER A 29 41.62 -17.63 9.58
N ALA A 30 40.92 -16.65 10.16
CA ALA A 30 39.51 -16.77 10.49
C ALA A 30 38.71 -15.67 9.79
N MET A 31 37.85 -16.10 8.87
CA MET A 31 36.87 -15.27 8.22
C MET A 31 35.58 -15.24 9.02
N THR A 32 35.01 -14.06 9.20
CA THR A 32 33.69 -13.88 9.83
C THR A 32 32.77 -13.08 8.94
N VAL A 33 31.53 -13.54 8.78
CA VAL A 33 30.48 -12.86 8.02
C VAL A 33 29.32 -12.54 8.95
N SER A 34 28.79 -11.33 8.85
CA SER A 34 27.74 -10.81 9.71
C SER A 34 26.62 -10.17 8.89
N SER A 35 25.39 -10.49 9.25
CA SER A 35 24.17 -9.86 8.73
C SER A 35 23.13 -9.75 9.85
N PRO A 36 22.15 -8.83 9.75
CA PRO A 36 21.01 -8.80 10.65
C PRO A 36 20.24 -10.13 10.59
N ALA A 37 19.76 -10.62 11.73
CA ALA A 37 18.99 -11.87 11.78
C ALA A 37 17.65 -11.75 11.04
N GLU A 38 17.00 -10.60 11.14
CA GLU A 38 15.72 -10.31 10.49
C GLU A 38 15.72 -8.90 9.90
N VAL A 39 15.06 -8.75 8.76
CA VAL A 39 14.81 -7.48 8.09
C VAL A 39 13.34 -7.43 7.70
N HIS A 40 12.67 -6.33 8.03
CA HIS A 40 11.30 -6.08 7.62
C HIS A 40 11.25 -5.10 6.47
N SER A 41 10.33 -5.32 5.53
CA SER A 41 10.06 -4.40 4.43
C SER A 41 8.56 -4.31 4.17
N VAL A 42 8.14 -3.26 3.50
CA VAL A 42 6.77 -3.09 3.02
C VAL A 42 6.74 -3.39 1.53
N LYS A 43 5.66 -4.02 1.07
CA LYS A 43 5.46 -4.33 -0.34
C LYS A 43 5.64 -3.08 -1.20
N GLY A 44 6.52 -3.16 -2.19
CA GLY A 44 6.86 -2.08 -3.12
C GLY A 44 8.13 -1.31 -2.78
N ASP A 45 8.63 -1.42 -1.55
CA ASP A 45 9.82 -0.68 -1.13
C ASP A 45 11.11 -1.36 -1.61
N ALA A 46 12.22 -0.62 -1.57
CA ALA A 46 13.55 -1.18 -1.73
C ALA A 46 14.10 -1.58 -0.36
N VAL A 47 14.64 -2.80 -0.26
CA VAL A 47 15.21 -3.35 0.97
C VAL A 47 16.68 -3.69 0.77
N THR A 48 17.52 -3.28 1.70
CA THR A 48 18.94 -3.63 1.71
C THR A 48 19.16 -4.87 2.55
N LEU A 49 19.72 -5.91 1.93
CA LEU A 49 20.19 -7.11 2.62
C LEU A 49 21.67 -6.89 2.95
N THR A 50 21.90 -6.42 4.18
CA THR A 50 23.24 -6.09 4.67
C THR A 50 24.06 -7.35 4.91
N CYS A 51 25.27 -7.38 4.36
CA CYS A 51 26.26 -8.42 4.63
C CYS A 51 27.64 -7.79 4.75
N THR A 52 28.26 -7.91 5.92
CA THR A 52 29.62 -7.44 6.17
C THR A 52 30.52 -8.61 6.52
N PHE A 53 31.81 -8.49 6.22
CA PHE A 53 32.78 -9.52 6.54
C PHE A 53 34.09 -8.93 7.05
N THR A 54 34.71 -9.67 7.96
CA THR A 54 36.08 -9.41 8.42
C THR A 54 36.97 -10.56 7.97
N SER A 55 38.13 -10.23 7.41
CA SER A 55 39.12 -11.19 6.93
C SER A 55 40.52 -10.76 7.36
N THR A 56 41.38 -11.71 7.69
CA THR A 56 42.79 -11.46 8.02
C THR A 56 43.60 -11.08 6.78
N SER A 57 43.14 -11.52 5.62
CA SER A 57 43.73 -11.22 4.32
C SER A 57 42.95 -10.09 3.65
N ARG A 58 43.66 -9.20 2.94
CA ARG A 58 43.00 -8.19 2.10
C ARG A 58 42.15 -8.87 1.03
N ALA A 59 41.03 -8.25 0.65
CA ALA A 59 40.23 -8.71 -0.47
C ALA A 59 41.08 -8.75 -1.75
N THR A 60 41.12 -9.90 -2.42
CA THR A 60 41.87 -10.11 -3.67
C THR A 60 40.94 -10.32 -4.86
N SER A 61 41.48 -10.39 -6.09
CA SER A 61 40.70 -10.74 -7.28
C SER A 61 40.12 -12.16 -7.25
N ARG A 62 40.62 -13.03 -6.37
CA ARG A 62 40.10 -14.40 -6.14
C ARG A 62 38.97 -14.43 -5.11
N MET A 63 38.62 -13.30 -4.52
CA MET A 63 37.50 -13.20 -3.60
C MET A 63 36.18 -13.39 -4.36
N SER A 64 35.24 -14.09 -3.75
CA SER A 64 33.87 -14.21 -4.25
C SER A 64 32.82 -13.93 -3.17
N VAL A 65 31.66 -13.48 -3.63
CA VAL A 65 30.44 -13.38 -2.81
C VAL A 65 29.33 -14.10 -3.53
N ASP A 66 28.62 -14.96 -2.82
CA ASP A 66 27.47 -15.71 -3.30
C ASP A 66 26.27 -15.40 -2.42
N TRP A 67 25.16 -15.03 -3.05
CA TRP A 67 23.88 -14.88 -2.37
C TRP A 67 22.93 -15.99 -2.82
N SER A 68 22.31 -16.63 -1.84
CA SER A 68 21.27 -17.64 -2.06
C SER A 68 20.01 -17.33 -1.27
N TYR A 69 18.89 -17.80 -1.78
CA TYR A 69 17.57 -17.60 -1.23
C TYR A 69 16.91 -18.95 -0.94
N ARG A 70 16.22 -19.03 0.19
CA ARG A 70 15.37 -20.16 0.57
C ARG A 70 13.97 -19.67 0.89
N PRO A 71 12.93 -20.15 0.19
CA PRO A 71 11.54 -19.81 0.50
C PRO A 71 11.16 -20.20 1.93
N GLN A 72 10.22 -19.45 2.52
CA GLN A 72 9.65 -19.78 3.84
C GLN A 72 8.89 -21.13 3.82
N THR A 73 8.37 -21.53 2.66
CA THR A 73 7.75 -22.85 2.44
C THR A 73 8.74 -24.01 2.50
N GLY A 74 10.04 -23.72 2.57
CA GLY A 74 11.11 -24.72 2.58
C GLY A 74 11.70 -24.98 1.19
N GLY A 75 12.36 -26.14 1.04
CA GLY A 75 13.11 -26.51 -0.16
C GLY A 75 14.62 -26.21 -0.07
N PRO A 76 15.40 -26.55 -1.11
CA PRO A 76 16.83 -26.28 -1.16
C PRO A 76 17.12 -24.78 -1.40
N PRO A 77 18.25 -24.24 -0.90
CA PRO A 77 18.70 -22.89 -1.24
C PRO A 77 18.98 -22.76 -2.75
N GLN A 78 18.57 -21.65 -3.35
CA GLN A 78 18.85 -21.30 -4.74
C GLN A 78 19.78 -20.10 -4.82
N ALA A 79 20.93 -20.27 -5.48
CA ALA A 79 21.84 -19.17 -5.76
C ALA A 79 21.20 -18.24 -6.81
N PHE A 80 21.24 -16.93 -6.57
CA PHE A 80 20.65 -15.94 -7.47
C PHE A 80 21.60 -14.79 -7.82
N PHE A 81 22.66 -14.58 -7.05
CA PHE A 81 23.62 -13.51 -7.30
C PHE A 81 25.03 -14.00 -6.98
N HIS A 82 25.98 -13.59 -7.81
CA HIS A 82 27.40 -13.91 -7.67
C HIS A 82 28.26 -12.66 -7.89
N PHE A 83 29.35 -12.53 -7.15
CA PHE A 83 30.39 -11.52 -7.39
C PHE A 83 31.74 -12.21 -7.49
N SER A 84 32.47 -11.93 -8.57
CA SER A 84 33.88 -12.29 -8.74
C SER A 84 34.56 -11.22 -9.59
N SER A 85 35.23 -10.26 -8.95
CA SER A 85 35.74 -9.00 -9.54
C SER A 85 34.66 -8.07 -10.14
N LEU A 86 33.58 -8.63 -10.68
CA LEU A 86 32.40 -8.00 -11.23
C LEU A 86 31.15 -8.62 -10.57
N ALA A 87 30.06 -7.85 -10.53
CA ALA A 87 28.77 -8.33 -10.04
C ALA A 87 27.98 -9.00 -11.16
N PHE A 88 27.43 -10.18 -10.87
CA PHE A 88 26.58 -10.98 -11.74
C PHE A 88 25.20 -11.10 -11.09
N PRO A 89 24.29 -10.14 -11.37
CA PRO A 89 22.92 -10.20 -10.89
C PRO A 89 22.12 -11.31 -11.61
N PRO A 90 20.99 -11.73 -11.03
CA PRO A 90 20.10 -12.71 -11.66
C PRO A 90 19.64 -12.23 -13.04
N GLN A 91 19.73 -13.10 -14.04
CA GLN A 91 19.26 -12.85 -15.40
C GLN A 91 17.81 -13.31 -15.61
N ASP A 92 17.32 -14.21 -14.75
CA ASP A 92 16.02 -14.86 -14.86
C ASP A 92 15.37 -15.05 -13.47
N GLY A 93 14.11 -15.49 -13.46
CA GLY A 93 13.38 -15.82 -12.25
C GLY A 93 12.87 -14.59 -11.48
N GLN A 94 12.42 -14.81 -10.25
CA GLN A 94 11.70 -13.77 -9.49
C GLN A 94 12.56 -12.52 -9.21
N PHE A 95 13.88 -12.66 -9.15
CA PHE A 95 14.80 -11.58 -8.78
C PHE A 95 15.34 -10.78 -9.97
N ASN A 96 15.02 -11.18 -11.21
CA ASN A 96 15.50 -10.53 -12.43
C ASN A 96 15.18 -9.03 -12.44
N GLY A 97 16.18 -8.19 -12.71
CA GLY A 97 16.05 -6.73 -12.75
C GLY A 97 15.79 -6.05 -11.41
N ARG A 98 15.72 -6.79 -10.30
CA ARG A 98 15.40 -6.26 -8.97
C ARG A 98 16.57 -6.26 -7.99
N VAL A 99 17.68 -6.92 -8.31
CA VAL A 99 18.86 -6.99 -7.42
C VAL A 99 19.93 -5.99 -7.87
N LYS A 100 20.34 -5.12 -6.95
CA LYS A 100 21.46 -4.19 -7.13
C LYS A 100 22.60 -4.53 -6.18
N TRP A 101 23.82 -4.53 -6.70
CA TRP A 101 25.03 -4.64 -5.89
C TRP A 101 25.32 -3.31 -5.18
N LEU A 102 25.45 -3.36 -3.85
CA LEU A 102 25.89 -2.21 -3.04
C LEU A 102 27.27 -2.41 -2.43
N GLY A 103 27.73 -3.67 -2.37
CA GLY A 103 28.93 -4.04 -1.64
C GLY A 103 30.22 -3.36 -2.13
N SER A 104 31.14 -3.22 -1.19
CA SER A 104 32.50 -2.76 -1.42
C SER A 104 33.45 -3.74 -0.74
N PRO A 105 33.96 -4.75 -1.48
CA PRO A 105 34.83 -5.79 -0.93
C PRO A 105 36.07 -5.25 -0.23
N ALA A 106 36.65 -4.16 -0.76
CA ALA A 106 37.78 -3.48 -0.15
C ALA A 106 37.50 -2.88 1.25
N ARG A 107 36.21 -2.69 1.59
CA ARG A 107 35.74 -2.18 2.88
C ARG A 107 35.04 -3.25 3.73
N GLY A 108 35.09 -4.53 3.32
CA GLY A 108 34.41 -5.60 4.05
C GLY A 108 32.89 -5.61 3.85
N ASP A 109 32.37 -5.04 2.76
CA ASP A 109 30.94 -4.95 2.48
C ASP A 109 30.56 -5.80 1.26
N ALA A 110 29.57 -6.67 1.44
CA ALA A 110 29.04 -7.62 0.49
C ALA A 110 27.51 -7.48 0.29
N SER A 111 26.96 -6.33 0.64
CA SER A 111 25.52 -6.07 0.67
C SER A 111 24.90 -5.97 -0.72
N ILE A 112 23.63 -6.36 -0.81
CA ILE A 112 22.78 -6.18 -1.99
C ILE A 112 21.51 -5.42 -1.63
N GLN A 113 20.88 -4.82 -2.62
CA GLN A 113 19.56 -4.21 -2.50
C GLN A 113 18.56 -4.94 -3.40
N LEU A 114 17.45 -5.36 -2.82
CA LEU A 114 16.29 -5.89 -3.51
C LEU A 114 15.27 -4.77 -3.72
N LEU A 115 14.93 -4.49 -4.97
CA LEU A 115 13.97 -3.47 -5.37
C LEU A 115 12.57 -4.05 -5.46
N ASN A 116 11.57 -3.20 -5.21
CA ASN A 116 10.16 -3.53 -5.34
C ASN A 116 9.84 -4.85 -4.63
N ALA A 117 10.07 -4.87 -3.31
CA ALA A 117 9.87 -6.04 -2.48
C ALA A 117 8.44 -6.56 -2.59
N SER A 118 8.29 -7.87 -2.76
CA SER A 118 7.01 -8.55 -2.92
C SER A 118 6.79 -9.57 -1.81
N LEU A 119 5.53 -9.98 -1.60
CA LEU A 119 5.22 -11.00 -0.60
C LEU A 119 5.83 -12.37 -0.95
N SER A 120 6.13 -12.63 -2.22
CA SER A 120 6.86 -13.84 -2.65
C SER A 120 8.36 -13.79 -2.37
N ASP A 121 8.90 -12.65 -1.95
CA ASP A 121 10.32 -12.52 -1.58
C ASP A 121 10.58 -12.91 -0.11
N ASN A 122 9.52 -13.22 0.65
CA ASN A 122 9.62 -13.73 2.01
C ASN A 122 10.47 -14.99 2.06
N GLY A 123 11.44 -15.04 2.96
CA GLY A 123 12.31 -16.21 3.12
C GLY A 123 13.65 -15.87 3.72
N THR A 124 14.56 -16.83 3.67
CA THR A 124 15.90 -16.73 4.24
C THR A 124 16.92 -16.46 3.14
N TYR A 125 17.65 -15.36 3.25
CA TYR A 125 18.74 -14.98 2.38
C TYR A 125 20.05 -15.33 3.06
N THR A 126 20.94 -16.03 2.36
CA THR A 126 22.26 -16.42 2.87
C THR A 126 23.34 -15.74 2.04
N CYS A 127 24.20 -14.98 2.71
CA CYS A 127 25.40 -14.39 2.16
C CYS A 127 26.59 -15.30 2.45
N SER A 128 27.30 -15.73 1.42
CA SER A 128 28.51 -16.54 1.52
C SER A 128 29.69 -15.76 0.92
N VAL A 129 30.73 -15.53 1.71
CA VAL A 129 31.91 -14.78 1.28
C VAL A 129 33.13 -15.71 1.34
N ARG A 130 33.96 -15.69 0.30
CA ARG A 130 35.21 -16.46 0.25
C ARG A 130 36.35 -15.52 -0.13
N ASN A 131 37.44 -15.50 0.65
CA ASN A 131 38.60 -14.65 0.36
C ASN A 131 39.93 -15.42 0.51
N PRO A 132 40.30 -16.30 -0.44
CA PRO A 132 41.53 -17.09 -0.35
C PRO A 132 42.80 -16.23 -0.11
N PRO A 133 43.70 -16.63 0.81
CA PRO A 133 43.75 -17.91 1.52
C PRO A 133 42.82 -18.03 2.73
N ASP A 134 42.13 -16.94 3.11
CA ASP A 134 41.22 -16.88 4.25
C ASP A 134 39.85 -17.47 3.90
N VAL A 135 39.75 -18.80 4.02
CA VAL A 135 38.53 -19.58 3.73
C VAL A 135 38.01 -20.35 4.94
N HIS A 136 38.73 -20.32 6.05
CA HIS A 136 38.38 -21.02 7.28
C HIS A 136 37.57 -20.10 8.21
N GLY A 137 36.69 -20.64 9.04
CA GLY A 137 35.84 -19.87 9.97
C GLY A 137 34.35 -19.98 9.64
N SER A 138 33.62 -18.86 9.77
CA SER A 138 32.18 -18.74 9.47
C SER A 138 31.96 -17.89 8.21
N PRO A 139 32.18 -18.45 7.00
CA PRO A 139 32.10 -17.70 5.74
C PRO A 139 30.66 -17.37 5.32
N THR A 140 29.66 -17.66 6.15
CA THR A 140 28.25 -17.53 5.81
C THR A 140 27.45 -16.84 6.91
N SER A 141 26.53 -15.97 6.52
CA SER A 141 25.54 -15.36 7.41
C SER A 141 24.14 -15.38 6.78
N GLN A 142 23.11 -15.38 7.63
CA GLN A 142 21.72 -15.53 7.20
C GLN A 142 20.85 -14.39 7.70
N THR A 143 19.90 -13.97 6.87
CA THR A 143 18.90 -12.96 7.18
C THR A 143 17.52 -13.45 6.74
N VAL A 144 16.54 -13.36 7.63
CA VAL A 144 15.13 -13.58 7.31
C VAL A 144 14.53 -12.26 6.82
N LEU A 145 13.98 -12.25 5.61
CA LEU A 145 13.25 -11.10 5.08
C LEU A 145 11.75 -11.33 5.26
N THR A 146 11.10 -10.39 5.96
CA THR A 146 9.65 -10.38 6.18
C THR A 146 9.04 -9.15 5.48
N VAL A 147 8.35 -9.37 4.36
CA VAL A 147 7.63 -8.35 3.59
C VAL A 147 6.18 -8.31 4.01
N THR A 148 5.74 -7.14 4.45
CA THR A 148 4.36 -6.88 4.88
C THR A 148 3.56 -6.13 3.81
N PRO A 149 2.23 -6.32 3.73
CA PRO A 149 1.39 -5.55 2.81
C PRO A 149 1.45 -4.06 3.13
N LYS A 150 1.45 -3.22 2.09
CA LYS A 150 1.32 -1.77 2.26
C LYS A 150 -0.11 -1.46 2.70
N VAL A 151 -0.30 -1.12 3.96
CA VAL A 151 -1.60 -0.66 4.47
C VAL A 151 -1.82 0.76 3.94
N PRO A 152 -2.89 1.02 3.17
CA PRO A 152 -3.22 2.38 2.76
C PRO A 152 -3.55 3.19 4.01
N THR A 153 -2.67 4.13 4.36
CA THR A 153 -2.95 5.08 5.44
C THR A 153 -3.81 6.20 4.88
N VAL A 154 -5.13 6.10 5.10
CA VAL A 154 -6.01 7.24 4.82
C VAL A 154 -5.76 8.28 5.91
N ARG A 155 -5.03 9.33 5.56
CA ARG A 155 -4.82 10.49 6.44
C ARG A 155 -5.95 11.48 6.19
N PHE A 156 -6.95 11.48 7.06
CA PHE A 156 -7.91 12.57 7.08
C PHE A 156 -7.24 13.80 7.70
N SER A 157 -7.32 14.95 7.03
CA SER A 157 -6.92 16.22 7.64
C SER A 157 -7.86 16.54 8.79
N ASP A 158 -7.34 17.04 9.92
CA ASP A 158 -8.16 17.53 11.02
C ASP A 158 -9.22 18.54 10.53
N VAL A 159 -8.86 19.36 9.53
CA VAL A 159 -9.78 20.30 8.89
C VAL A 159 -10.91 19.58 8.16
N ALA A 160 -10.63 18.50 7.43
CA ALA A 160 -11.65 17.73 6.72
C ALA A 160 -12.62 17.04 7.69
N VAL A 161 -12.10 16.55 8.82
CA VAL A 161 -12.92 15.95 9.89
C VAL A 161 -13.81 17.01 10.53
N LEU A 162 -13.26 18.18 10.88
CA LEU A 162 -14.02 19.28 11.46
C LEU A 162 -15.10 19.81 10.50
N LEU A 163 -14.78 19.97 9.22
CA LEU A 163 -15.76 20.38 8.20
C LEU A 163 -16.88 19.36 8.05
N ALA A 164 -16.58 18.06 8.08
CA ALA A 164 -17.61 17.02 8.06
C ALA A 164 -18.55 17.15 9.28
N PHE A 165 -18.01 17.37 10.48
CA PHE A 165 -18.82 17.55 11.69
C PHE A 165 -19.67 18.82 11.69
N ILE A 166 -19.32 19.86 10.92
CA ILE A 166 -20.11 21.09 10.82
C ILE A 166 -21.15 20.97 9.69
N LEU A 167 -20.72 20.51 8.51
CA LEU A 167 -21.55 20.50 7.30
C LEU A 167 -22.64 19.42 7.35
N LEU A 168 -22.37 18.25 7.96
CA LEU A 168 -23.36 17.18 8.07
C LEU A 168 -24.59 17.59 8.91
N PRO A 169 -24.45 18.08 10.17
CA PRO A 169 -25.62 18.50 10.94
C PRO A 169 -26.31 19.72 10.33
N SER A 170 -25.58 20.68 9.74
CA SER A 170 -26.21 21.81 9.06
C SER A 170 -27.05 21.37 7.86
N ALA A 171 -26.54 20.43 7.06
CA ALA A 171 -27.28 19.85 5.94
C ALA A 171 -28.52 19.08 6.44
N ILE A 172 -28.41 18.33 7.53
CA ILE A 172 -29.56 17.61 8.12
C ILE A 172 -30.63 18.61 8.61
N ILE A 173 -30.23 19.66 9.32
CA ILE A 173 -31.16 20.68 9.85
C ILE A 173 -31.89 21.37 8.69
N THR A 174 -31.15 21.83 7.67
CA THR A 174 -31.74 22.49 6.50
C THR A 174 -32.72 21.59 5.77
N LEU A 175 -32.40 20.30 5.60
CA LEU A 175 -33.28 19.34 4.95
C LEU A 175 -34.54 19.04 5.79
N VAL A 176 -34.43 18.97 7.12
CA VAL A 176 -35.59 18.85 8.01
C VAL A 176 -36.49 20.08 7.95
N LEU A 177 -35.91 21.29 7.93
CA LEU A 177 -36.67 22.54 7.82
C LEU A 177 -37.37 22.63 6.46
N LEU A 178 -36.68 22.30 5.37
CA LEU A 178 -37.28 22.20 4.04
C LEU A 178 -38.42 21.18 4.02
N GLY A 179 -38.24 20.00 4.61
CA GLY A 179 -39.29 18.99 4.74
C GLY A 179 -40.51 19.48 5.53
N ARG A 180 -40.31 20.26 6.59
CA ARG A 180 -41.40 20.88 7.38
C ARG A 180 -42.15 21.95 6.60
N MET A 181 -41.45 22.71 5.76
CA MET A 181 -42.06 23.73 4.89
C MET A 181 -42.84 23.10 3.73
N CYS A 182 -42.32 22.01 3.14
CA CYS A 182 -42.98 21.29 2.05
C CYS A 182 -44.15 20.42 2.54
N CYS A 183 -44.06 19.86 3.75
CA CYS A 183 -45.06 18.96 4.33
C CYS A 183 -45.33 19.35 5.80
N PRO A 184 -46.14 20.38 6.07
CA PRO A 184 -46.47 20.77 7.44
C PRO A 184 -47.22 19.63 8.16
N PRO A 185 -46.86 19.32 9.42
CA PRO A 185 -47.57 18.31 10.19
C PRO A 185 -49.03 18.74 10.40
N ARG A 186 -49.99 17.90 9.97
CA ARG A 186 -51.41 18.09 10.27
C ARG A 186 -51.63 17.93 11.77
N ASP A 187 -51.92 19.03 12.46
CA ASP A 187 -52.47 18.98 13.81
C ASP A 187 -53.85 18.33 13.77
N LYS A 188 -54.00 17.22 14.49
CA LYS A 188 -55.32 16.64 14.81
C LYS A 188 -55.75 17.17 16.17
N SER A 189 -56.31 18.38 16.21
CA SER A 189 -56.90 18.94 17.43
C SER A 189 -58.36 19.33 17.18
N GLN A 190 -59.27 18.44 17.62
CA GLN A 190 -60.60 18.71 18.16
C GLN A 190 -61.50 19.75 17.44
N ALA A 191 -62.29 19.27 16.47
CA ALA A 191 -63.52 19.95 16.08
C ALA A 191 -64.59 19.68 17.15
N GLN A 192 -64.68 20.54 18.16
CA GLN A 192 -65.74 20.50 19.17
C GLN A 192 -66.91 21.37 18.67
N GLY A 193 -67.93 20.70 18.13
CA GLY A 193 -69.13 21.34 17.60
C GLY A 193 -69.92 22.05 18.69
N TYR A 194 -70.13 23.35 18.53
CA TYR A 194 -71.09 24.15 19.27
C TYR A 194 -72.28 24.41 18.34
N HIS A 195 -73.46 23.89 18.67
CA HIS A 195 -74.67 24.21 17.94
C HIS A 195 -75.89 24.27 18.86
N SER A 196 -76.56 25.42 18.89
CA SER A 196 -77.99 25.61 19.16
C SER A 196 -78.32 27.12 19.15
N PRO A 197 -79.61 27.53 19.08
CA PRO A 197 -80.84 26.77 18.75
C PRO A 197 -81.83 27.53 17.82
N ILE A 198 -82.86 26.80 17.33
CA ILE A 198 -84.19 27.28 16.85
C ILE A 198 -84.25 27.89 15.42
N GLU A 199 -84.95 27.21 14.49
CA GLU A 199 -86.32 27.56 14.08
C GLU A 199 -86.99 26.47 13.20
N VAL A 200 -88.23 26.15 13.61
CA VAL A 200 -89.44 25.56 13.01
C VAL A 200 -89.43 24.99 11.57
N THR A 201 -89.90 23.74 11.46
CA THR A 201 -90.37 23.04 10.24
C THR A 201 -91.73 23.56 9.75
N PRO A 202 -92.03 23.54 8.44
CA PRO A 202 -92.75 22.39 7.89
C PRO A 202 -92.28 21.91 6.50
N GLU A 203 -92.77 20.72 6.19
CA GLU A 203 -92.52 19.84 5.03
C GLU A 203 -92.60 20.50 3.65
N ASP A 204 -91.80 20.02 2.69
CA ASP A 204 -92.19 19.76 1.29
C ASP A 204 -91.11 18.93 0.54
N GLU A 205 -91.58 18.13 -0.43
CA GLU A 205 -91.02 16.95 -1.11
C GLU A 205 -89.81 17.18 -2.09
N PRO A 206 -89.23 16.10 -2.70
CA PRO A 206 -87.79 15.96 -2.96
C PRO A 206 -87.33 16.42 -4.36
N GLY A 207 -86.06 16.82 -4.47
CA GLY A 207 -85.47 17.10 -5.78
C GLY A 207 -83.96 17.34 -5.81
N PHE A 208 -83.26 16.39 -6.45
CA PHE A 208 -82.03 16.56 -7.23
C PHE A 208 -80.66 16.69 -6.53
N LYS A 209 -79.82 15.65 -6.74
CA LYS A 209 -78.38 15.65 -6.46
C LYS A 209 -77.66 16.60 -7.41
N GLN A 210 -76.81 17.49 -6.88
CA GLN A 210 -75.68 18.01 -7.65
C GLN A 210 -74.40 18.09 -6.82
N ILE A 211 -73.34 17.66 -7.50
CA ILE A 211 -72.03 17.26 -7.00
C ILE A 211 -71.27 18.49 -6.54
N ASN A 212 -70.93 18.53 -5.26
CA ASN A 212 -69.99 19.49 -4.68
C ASN A 212 -68.62 19.33 -5.36
N ARG A 213 -68.27 20.27 -6.25
CA ARG A 213 -66.91 20.43 -6.78
C ARG A 213 -66.03 20.91 -5.63
N LYS A 214 -65.32 19.97 -5.00
CA LYS A 214 -64.29 20.24 -3.99
C LYS A 214 -63.24 21.19 -4.55
N GLU A 215 -63.22 22.38 -3.99
CA GLU A 215 -62.13 23.34 -4.06
C GLU A 215 -60.85 22.64 -3.54
N LYS A 216 -59.85 22.51 -4.42
CA LYS A 216 -58.54 21.94 -4.04
C LYS A 216 -57.69 23.08 -3.48
N ASN A 217 -57.41 23.01 -2.18
CA ASN A 217 -56.43 23.88 -1.54
C ASN A 217 -55.03 23.47 -2.00
N MET A 218 -54.36 24.35 -2.75
CA MET A 218 -53.03 24.13 -3.32
C MET A 218 -51.94 24.42 -2.29
N THR A 219 -50.82 23.69 -2.34
CA THR A 219 -49.68 23.84 -1.41
C THR A 219 -48.53 24.62 -2.03
N CYS A 220 -47.68 25.26 -1.20
CA CYS A 220 -46.59 26.15 -1.65
C CYS A 220 -45.57 25.47 -2.61
N CYS A 221 -45.40 24.14 -2.52
CA CYS A 221 -44.56 23.39 -3.45
C CYS A 221 -45.10 23.34 -4.89
N ASP A 222 -46.42 23.46 -5.09
CA ASP A 222 -47.00 23.56 -6.44
C ASP A 222 -46.64 24.89 -7.11
N LEU A 223 -46.31 25.92 -6.33
CA LEU A 223 -45.93 27.24 -6.84
C LEU A 223 -44.48 27.28 -7.36
N TYR A 224 -43.57 26.54 -6.70
CA TYR A 224 -42.16 26.47 -7.10
C TYR A 224 -41.91 25.61 -8.35
N LEU A 225 -42.73 24.58 -8.58
CA LEU A 225 -42.65 23.81 -9.83
C LEU A 225 -43.19 24.59 -11.04
N LEU A 226 -44.16 25.49 -10.82
CA LEU A 226 -44.64 26.39 -11.87
C LEU A 226 -43.56 27.41 -12.31
N ASP A 227 -42.68 27.85 -11.41
CA ASP A 227 -41.56 28.74 -11.77
C ASP A 227 -40.50 28.04 -12.64
N SER A 228 -40.29 26.74 -12.43
CA SER A 228 -39.40 25.91 -13.28
C SER A 228 -39.98 25.70 -14.68
N ASP A 229 -41.28 25.47 -14.78
CA ASP A 229 -41.95 25.22 -16.07
C ASP A 229 -42.24 26.51 -16.86
N TYR A 230 -42.20 27.69 -16.20
CA TYR A 230 -42.44 28.98 -16.85
C TYR A 230 -41.24 29.48 -17.68
N GLU A 231 -40.02 29.15 -17.27
CA GLU A 231 -38.79 29.57 -17.99
C GLU A 231 -38.56 28.78 -19.29
N ASP A 232 -39.04 27.54 -19.41
CA ASP A 232 -38.93 26.76 -20.67
C ASP A 232 -39.83 27.32 -21.80
N TYR A 233 -40.86 28.10 -21.44
CA TYR A 233 -41.80 28.67 -22.40
C TYR A 233 -41.33 29.96 -23.09
N TYR A 234 -40.36 30.69 -22.50
CA TYR A 234 -39.82 31.93 -23.09
C TYR A 234 -38.64 31.69 -24.04
N ILE A 235 -37.92 30.58 -23.90
CA ILE A 235 -36.80 30.19 -24.77
C ILE A 235 -37.29 29.68 -26.16
N HIS A 236 -38.59 29.74 -26.49
CA HIS A 236 -39.06 29.34 -27.83
C HIS A 236 -39.72 30.43 -28.67
N LYS A 237 -39.83 31.68 -28.18
CA LYS A 237 -40.64 32.72 -28.85
C LYS A 237 -39.88 33.84 -29.55
N GLU A 238 -38.56 33.95 -29.41
CA GLU A 238 -37.78 34.94 -30.17
C GLU A 238 -37.09 34.33 -31.39
N ARG A 239 -37.84 34.25 -32.51
CA ARG A 239 -37.25 34.28 -33.86
C ARG A 239 -38.17 35.11 -34.78
N PRO A 240 -37.69 36.21 -35.40
CA PRO A 240 -38.50 37.00 -36.32
C PRO A 240 -38.64 36.35 -37.70
N LEU A 241 -39.83 36.54 -38.26
CA LEU A 241 -40.31 36.47 -39.66
C LEU A 241 -39.31 36.09 -40.76
N ALA A 242 -39.67 35.04 -41.49
CA ALA A 242 -39.31 34.85 -42.90
C ALA A 242 -40.37 35.52 -43.79
N GLN A 243 -39.95 36.41 -44.69
CA GLN A 243 -40.65 36.68 -45.94
C GLN A 243 -39.98 35.81 -47.00
N GLY A 244 -40.70 34.84 -47.54
CA GLY A 244 -40.25 34.05 -48.69
C GLY A 244 -40.65 34.72 -49.99
N GLU A 245 -39.80 34.62 -51.02
CA GLU A 245 -40.25 34.52 -52.40
C GLU A 245 -39.37 33.52 -53.16
N ILE A 246 -40.09 32.73 -53.95
CA ILE A 246 -39.75 31.56 -54.75
C ILE A 246 -39.35 32.13 -56.12
N MET A 247 -38.32 31.69 -56.85
CA MET A 247 -38.25 30.51 -57.72
C MET A 247 -36.94 30.66 -58.50
N ALA A 248 -36.14 29.60 -58.62
CA ALA A 248 -35.21 29.45 -59.73
C ALA A 248 -35.75 28.33 -60.61
N GLU A 249 -36.15 28.70 -61.83
CA GLU A 249 -36.31 27.78 -62.93
C GLU A 249 -35.00 27.72 -63.70
N SER A 250 -34.39 26.53 -63.79
CA SER A 250 -33.77 25.96 -65.01
C SER A 250 -32.75 24.87 -64.64
N GLN A 251 -33.11 23.61 -64.94
CA GLN A 251 -32.44 22.69 -65.86
C GLN A 251 -32.59 21.22 -65.43
N CYS A 252 -33.19 20.47 -66.38
CA CYS A 252 -33.25 19.02 -66.55
C CYS A 252 -34.23 18.24 -65.67
#